data_AF-A0A4R5L060-F1
#
_entry.id   AF-A0A4R5L060-F1
#
_cell.length_a   1.000
_cell.length_b   1.000
_cell.length_c   1.000
_cell.angle_alpha   90.00
_cell.angle_beta   90.00
_cell.angle_gamma   90.00
#
_symmetry.space_group_name_H-M   'P 1'
#
loop_
_entity.id
_entity.type
_entity.pdbx_description
1 polymer ?
#
loop_
_entity_poly.entity_id
_entity_poly.type
_entity_poly.pdbx_seq_one_letter_code
_entity_poly.pdbx_strand_id
1 'polypeptide(L)'
;MGKDQIRIAVQFRRLEEDLSQLKKCLKSPDLSDEDRTIYEKKIQSVEVIFEFLHLVLDKASARKKKLLLLCLSGQGGTTNDASEVHYNSVDTMDKARIRMMDRLQRTVLNEEKIEALLKSTTNEEVDEIRQWFTMHVYHNKRLISYLVD
;
A
#
# COMPACT_ATOMS: atom_id res chain seq x y z
N MET A 1 -20.94 1.39 -10.27
CA MET A 1 -19.70 1.17 -9.49
C MET A 1 -18.98 2.49 -9.34
N GLY A 2 -18.71 2.93 -8.10
CA GLY A 2 -18.10 4.23 -7.84
C GLY A 2 -16.63 4.26 -8.26
N LYS A 3 -16.22 5.32 -8.96
CA LYS A 3 -14.86 5.52 -9.51
C LYS A 3 -13.75 5.38 -8.44
N ASP A 4 -14.07 5.59 -7.18
CA ASP A 4 -13.13 5.49 -6.06
C ASP A 4 -12.77 4.05 -5.66
N GLN A 5 -13.63 3.06 -5.95
CA GLN A 5 -13.39 1.65 -5.58
C GLN A 5 -12.29 0.98 -6.42
N ILE A 6 -11.93 1.57 -7.57
CA ILE A 6 -10.87 1.06 -8.44
C ILE A 6 -9.50 1.67 -8.05
N ARG A 7 -9.50 2.77 -7.28
CA ARG A 7 -8.33 3.61 -7.07
C ARG A 7 -7.22 2.92 -6.28
N ILE A 8 -7.54 2.21 -5.19
CA ILE A 8 -6.55 1.47 -4.38
C ILE A 8 -5.87 0.36 -5.18
N ALA A 9 -6.65 -0.45 -5.91
CA ALA A 9 -6.09 -1.55 -6.71
C ALA A 9 -5.23 -1.03 -7.86
N VAL A 10 -5.60 0.11 -8.46
CA VAL A 10 -4.78 0.78 -9.46
C VAL A 10 -3.50 1.34 -8.84
N GLN A 11 -3.59 2.02 -7.68
CA GLN A 11 -2.41 2.55 -6.98
C GLN A 11 -1.46 1.42 -6.56
N PHE A 12 -1.98 0.30 -6.08
CA PHE A 12 -1.19 -0.86 -5.70
C PHE A 12 -0.44 -1.45 -6.91
N ARG A 13 -1.13 -1.70 -8.02
CA ARG A 13 -0.47 -2.17 -9.27
C ARG A 13 0.55 -1.17 -9.80
N ARG A 14 0.22 0.13 -9.77
CA ARG A 14 1.15 1.18 -10.17
C ARG A 14 2.41 1.17 -9.31
N LEU A 15 2.30 0.94 -8.00
CA LEU A 15 3.45 0.82 -7.12
C LEU A 15 4.35 -0.38 -7.50
N GLU A 16 3.76 -1.51 -7.91
CA GLU A 16 4.52 -2.68 -8.42
C GLU A 16 5.25 -2.35 -9.73
N GLU A 17 4.58 -1.63 -10.63
CA GLU A 17 5.16 -1.15 -11.90
C GLU A 17 6.30 -0.15 -11.64
N ASP A 18 6.08 0.81 -10.76
CA ASP A 18 7.06 1.84 -10.41
C ASP A 18 8.28 1.21 -9.73
N LEU A 19 8.10 0.25 -8.82
CA LEU A 19 9.21 -0.52 -8.24
C LEU A 19 10.04 -1.23 -9.33
N SER A 20 9.34 -1.85 -10.29
CA SER A 20 9.98 -2.54 -11.41
C SER A 20 10.76 -1.56 -12.31
N GLN A 21 10.23 -0.35 -12.52
CA GLN A 21 10.91 0.71 -13.26
C GLN A 21 12.13 1.24 -12.51
N LEU A 22 12.02 1.54 -11.21
CA LEU A 22 13.15 1.97 -10.38
C LEU A 22 14.30 0.95 -10.44
N LYS A 23 14.00 -0.34 -10.30
CA LYS A 23 14.98 -1.43 -10.39
C LYS A 23 15.64 -1.52 -11.78
N LYS A 24 14.94 -1.12 -12.85
CA LYS A 24 15.53 -1.03 -14.20
C LYS A 24 16.43 0.20 -14.31
N CYS A 25 15.98 1.37 -13.85
CA CYS A 25 16.77 2.59 -13.86
C CYS A 25 18.08 2.44 -13.09
N LEU A 26 18.07 1.80 -11.91
CA LEU A 26 19.26 1.55 -11.10
C LEU A 26 20.35 0.75 -11.85
N LYS A 27 19.96 -0.09 -12.81
CA LYS A 27 20.89 -0.87 -13.65
C LYS A 27 21.53 -0.05 -14.77
N SER A 28 21.12 1.20 -14.97
CA SER A 28 21.72 2.07 -15.99
C SER A 28 23.20 2.33 -15.66
N PRO A 29 24.11 2.22 -16.64
CA PRO A 29 25.51 2.55 -16.46
C PRO A 29 25.74 4.06 -16.27
N ASP A 30 24.82 4.90 -16.79
CA ASP A 30 24.99 6.35 -16.84
C ASP A 30 24.61 7.08 -15.53
N LEU A 31 24.18 6.34 -14.51
CA LEU A 31 23.86 6.93 -13.21
C LEU A 31 25.12 7.29 -12.43
N SER A 32 25.12 8.50 -11.89
CA SER A 32 26.09 8.91 -10.87
C SER A 32 25.92 8.08 -9.58
N ASP A 33 26.95 8.05 -8.73
CA ASP A 33 26.87 7.35 -7.44
C ASP A 33 25.79 7.94 -6.52
N GLU A 34 25.60 9.26 -6.60
CA GLU A 34 24.55 9.96 -5.86
C GLU A 34 23.16 9.53 -6.34
N ASP A 35 22.93 9.51 -7.66
CA ASP A 35 21.66 9.05 -8.22
C ASP A 35 21.40 7.58 -7.86
N ARG A 36 22.42 6.71 -7.94
CA ARG A 36 22.30 5.29 -7.54
C ARG A 36 21.81 5.19 -6.10
N THR A 37 22.41 5.95 -5.20
CA THR A 37 22.02 5.98 -3.78
C THR A 37 20.55 6.40 -3.61
N ILE A 38 20.10 7.42 -4.35
CA ILE A 38 18.71 7.88 -4.33
C ILE A 38 17.77 6.78 -4.83
N TYR A 39 18.09 6.14 -5.98
CA TYR A 39 17.29 5.03 -6.50
C TYR A 39 17.22 3.85 -5.54
N GLU A 40 18.33 3.47 -4.90
CA GLU A 40 18.36 2.41 -3.90
C GLU A 40 17.46 2.73 -2.70
N LYS A 41 17.55 3.95 -2.16
CA LYS A 41 16.67 4.37 -1.05
C LYS A 41 15.20 4.39 -1.45
N LYS A 42 14.86 4.83 -2.67
CA LYS A 42 13.48 4.76 -3.19
C LYS A 42 12.98 3.33 -3.28
N ILE A 43 13.80 2.43 -3.85
CA ILE A 43 13.49 1.00 -3.97
C ILE A 43 13.23 0.40 -2.59
N GLN A 44 14.15 0.59 -1.65
CA GLN A 44 14.00 0.11 -0.27
C GLN A 44 12.71 0.67 0.36
N SER A 45 12.41 1.94 0.17
CA SER A 45 11.22 2.57 0.74
C SER A 45 9.93 1.94 0.22
N VAL A 46 9.87 1.64 -1.08
CA VAL A 46 8.73 0.94 -1.69
C VAL A 46 8.65 -0.52 -1.23
N GLU A 47 9.79 -1.21 -1.13
CA GLU A 47 9.84 -2.59 -0.62
C GLU A 47 9.31 -2.69 0.82
N VAL A 48 9.65 -1.75 1.70
CA VAL A 48 9.12 -1.72 3.07
C VAL A 48 7.59 -1.50 3.09
N ILE A 49 7.01 -0.77 2.13
CA ILE A 49 5.54 -0.66 1.99
C ILE A 49 4.94 -2.04 1.69
N PHE A 50 5.53 -2.80 0.77
CA PHE A 50 5.08 -4.16 0.46
C PHE A 50 5.27 -5.12 1.64
N GLU A 51 6.41 -5.07 2.32
CA GLU A 51 6.67 -5.85 3.54
C GLU A 51 5.64 -5.56 4.63
N PHE A 52 5.24 -4.30 4.81
CA PHE A 52 4.19 -3.95 5.76
C PHE A 52 2.83 -4.56 5.37
N LEU A 53 2.46 -4.51 4.09
CA LEU A 53 1.21 -5.13 3.63
C LEU A 53 1.23 -6.65 3.82
N HIS A 54 2.37 -7.30 3.56
CA HIS A 54 2.56 -8.72 3.85
C HIS A 54 2.43 -9.03 5.34
N LEU A 55 3.10 -8.25 6.20
CA LEU A 55 3.02 -8.39 7.64
C LEU A 55 1.57 -8.25 8.15
N VAL A 56 0.82 -7.31 7.61
CA VAL A 56 -0.61 -7.15 7.91
C VAL A 56 -1.40 -8.39 7.47
N LEU A 57 -1.21 -8.88 6.24
CA LEU A 57 -1.89 -10.08 5.72
C LEU A 57 -1.59 -11.34 6.53
N ASP A 58 -0.39 -11.43 7.11
CA ASP A 58 0.04 -12.57 7.92
C ASP A 58 -0.55 -12.55 9.33
N LYS A 59 -0.68 -11.37 9.92
CA LYS A 59 -1.22 -11.21 11.28
C LYS A 59 -2.73 -11.06 11.32
N ALA A 60 -3.34 -10.59 10.25
CA ALA A 60 -4.75 -10.25 10.17
C ALA A 60 -5.67 -11.46 10.41
N SER A 61 -6.79 -11.22 11.09
CA SER A 61 -7.89 -12.17 11.16
C SER A 61 -8.38 -12.54 9.75
N ALA A 62 -8.97 -13.72 9.58
CA ALA A 62 -9.47 -14.20 8.27
C ALA A 62 -10.38 -13.16 7.59
N ARG A 63 -11.23 -12.50 8.39
CA ARG A 63 -12.10 -11.41 7.93
C ARG A 63 -11.31 -10.22 7.39
N LYS A 64 -10.31 -9.74 8.13
CA LYS A 64 -9.48 -8.61 7.70
C LYS A 64 -8.62 -8.95 6.51
N LYS A 65 -8.05 -10.16 6.47
CA LYS A 65 -7.29 -10.68 5.34
C LYS A 65 -8.13 -10.68 4.06
N LYS A 66 -9.37 -11.19 4.13
CA LYS A 66 -10.30 -11.19 3.00
C LYS A 66 -10.61 -9.78 2.53
N LEU A 67 -10.94 -8.86 3.44
CA LEU A 67 -11.18 -7.46 3.09
C LEU A 67 -9.97 -6.82 2.41
N LEU A 68 -8.76 -7.03 2.95
CA LEU A 68 -7.54 -6.45 2.41
C LEU A 68 -7.26 -6.98 1.01
N LEU A 69 -7.42 -8.29 0.79
CA LEU A 69 -7.29 -8.89 -0.55
C LEU A 69 -8.29 -8.31 -1.54
N LEU A 70 -9.56 -8.13 -1.15
CA LEU A 70 -10.56 -7.47 -1.99
C LEU A 70 -10.21 -6.00 -2.28
N CYS A 71 -9.63 -5.28 -1.32
CA CYS A 71 -9.14 -3.91 -1.54
C CYS A 71 -8.02 -3.87 -2.59
N LEU A 72 -7.01 -4.74 -2.45
CA LEU A 72 -5.84 -4.76 -3.31
C LEU A 72 -6.14 -5.31 -4.71
N SER A 73 -7.09 -6.24 -4.85
CA SER A 73 -7.54 -6.76 -6.15
C SER A 73 -8.55 -5.85 -6.85
N GLY A 74 -9.20 -4.95 -6.12
CA GLY A 74 -10.27 -4.09 -6.62
C GLY A 74 -11.58 -4.82 -6.86
N GLN A 75 -11.73 -6.02 -6.28
CA GLN A 75 -12.91 -6.86 -6.46
C GLN A 75 -14.05 -6.51 -5.50
N GLY A 76 -15.26 -6.62 -6.05
CA GLY A 76 -16.52 -6.66 -5.30
C GLY A 76 -16.54 -7.80 -4.30
N GLY A 77 -17.26 -7.64 -3.19
CA GLY A 77 -17.56 -8.76 -2.33
C GLY A 77 -18.61 -9.67 -2.96
N THR A 78 -18.46 -10.99 -2.82
CA THR A 78 -19.48 -11.96 -3.23
C THR A 78 -20.22 -12.54 -2.03
N THR A 79 -21.36 -13.19 -2.27
CA THR A 79 -22.09 -13.93 -1.23
C THR A 79 -21.23 -15.02 -0.60
N ASN A 80 -20.39 -15.69 -1.40
CA ASN A 80 -19.46 -16.71 -0.91
C ASN A 80 -18.42 -16.09 0.03
N ASP A 81 -17.83 -14.95 -0.36
CA ASP A 81 -16.85 -14.25 0.47
C ASP A 81 -17.47 -13.80 1.80
N ALA A 82 -18.71 -13.27 1.77
CA ALA A 82 -19.42 -12.84 2.95
C ALA A 82 -19.70 -14.01 3.90
N SER A 83 -20.11 -15.16 3.37
CA SER A 83 -20.34 -16.37 4.15
C SER A 83 -19.03 -16.91 4.76
N GLU A 84 -17.94 -16.93 3.98
CA GLU A 84 -16.63 -17.44 4.39
C GLU A 84 -16.08 -16.73 5.62
N VAL A 85 -16.28 -15.41 5.73
CA VAL A 85 -15.79 -14.60 6.86
C VAL A 85 -16.90 -14.05 7.76
N HIS A 86 -18.05 -14.72 7.72
CA HIS A 86 -19.21 -14.52 8.60
C HIS A 86 -19.79 -13.10 8.60
N TYR A 87 -19.82 -12.42 7.46
CA TYR A 87 -20.63 -11.20 7.31
C TYR A 87 -22.10 -11.53 7.09
N ASN A 88 -22.99 -10.76 7.73
CA ASN A 88 -24.44 -10.92 7.61
C ASN A 88 -24.96 -10.67 6.17
N SER A 89 -24.25 -9.85 5.40
CA SER A 89 -24.59 -9.54 4.02
C SER A 89 -23.38 -9.02 3.25
N VAL A 90 -23.44 -9.13 1.92
CA VAL A 90 -22.45 -8.53 1.00
C VAL A 90 -22.35 -7.02 1.22
N ASP A 91 -23.46 -6.32 1.43
CA ASP A 91 -23.48 -4.87 1.69
C ASP A 91 -22.70 -4.50 2.98
N THR A 92 -22.84 -5.30 4.04
CA THR A 92 -22.08 -5.07 5.28
C THR A 92 -20.58 -5.25 5.06
N MET A 93 -20.20 -6.27 4.30
CA MET A 93 -18.82 -6.53 3.93
C MET A 93 -18.25 -5.43 3.05
N ASP A 94 -18.99 -4.98 2.02
CA ASP A 94 -18.58 -3.91 1.13
C ASP A 94 -18.41 -2.58 1.87
N LYS A 95 -19.29 -2.25 2.82
CA LYS A 95 -19.11 -1.09 3.71
C LYS A 95 -17.84 -1.20 4.54
N ALA A 96 -17.51 -2.39 5.04
CA ALA A 96 -16.27 -2.62 5.76
C ALA A 96 -15.03 -2.51 4.84
N ARG A 97 -15.12 -3.05 3.62
CA ARG A 97 -14.10 -2.90 2.57
C ARG A 97 -13.84 -1.43 2.27
N ILE A 98 -14.88 -0.64 2.02
CA ILE A 98 -14.75 0.80 1.70
C ILE A 98 -14.03 1.56 2.82
N ARG A 99 -14.36 1.28 4.08
CA ARG A 99 -13.66 1.90 5.23
C ARG A 99 -12.19 1.51 5.29
N MET A 100 -11.87 0.25 5.00
CA MET A 100 -10.49 -0.21 4.91
C MET A 100 -9.75 0.45 3.74
N MET A 101 -10.37 0.56 2.57
CA MET A 101 -9.82 1.25 1.41
C MET A 101 -9.47 2.71 1.72
N ASP A 102 -10.41 3.48 2.29
CA ASP A 102 -10.16 4.87 2.68
C ASP A 102 -9.00 4.98 3.67
N ARG A 103 -8.89 4.03 4.61
CA ARG A 103 -7.79 3.99 5.56
C ARG A 103 -6.45 3.72 4.89
N LEU A 104 -6.39 2.73 3.99
CA LEU A 104 -5.19 2.41 3.22
C LEU A 104 -4.76 3.60 2.37
N GLN A 105 -5.70 4.26 1.69
CA GLN A 105 -5.44 5.40 0.82
C GLN A 105 -4.85 6.59 1.57
N ARG A 106 -5.26 6.81 2.83
CA ARG A 106 -4.73 7.92 3.64
C ARG A 106 -3.39 7.60 4.31
N THR A 107 -2.98 6.32 4.31
CA THR A 107 -1.82 5.83 5.08
C THR A 107 -0.84 5.08 4.19
N VAL A 108 -0.96 3.76 4.10
CA VAL A 108 -0.01 2.86 3.42
C VAL A 108 0.10 3.15 1.92
N LEU A 109 -1.03 3.38 1.28
CA LEU A 109 -1.15 3.65 -0.16
C LEU A 109 -1.47 5.13 -0.39
N ASN A 110 -0.81 6.00 0.36
CA ASN A 110 -0.95 7.44 0.20
C ASN A 110 -0.29 7.89 -1.10
N GLU A 111 -1.14 8.21 -2.09
CA GLU A 111 -0.72 8.59 -3.44
C GLU A 111 0.21 9.80 -3.44
N GLU A 112 -0.07 10.82 -2.63
CA GLU A 112 0.75 12.02 -2.55
C GLU A 112 2.17 11.68 -2.06
N LYS A 113 2.28 10.83 -1.02
CA LYS A 113 3.58 10.44 -0.46
C LYS A 113 4.34 9.47 -1.35
N ILE A 114 3.65 8.55 -2.01
CA ILE A 114 4.25 7.67 -3.01
C ILE A 114 4.75 8.48 -4.21
N GLU A 115 3.93 9.39 -4.74
CA GLU A 115 4.33 10.22 -5.87
C GLU A 115 5.49 11.15 -5.53
N ALA A 116 5.48 11.75 -4.33
CA ALA A 116 6.60 12.52 -3.81
C ALA A 116 7.88 11.66 -3.76
N LEU A 117 7.80 10.43 -3.24
CA LEU A 117 8.96 9.52 -3.12
C LEU A 117 9.56 9.21 -4.48
N LEU A 118 8.70 8.94 -5.46
CA LEU A 118 9.14 8.60 -6.82
C LEU A 118 9.80 9.80 -7.52
N LYS A 119 9.29 11.01 -7.27
CA LYS A 119 9.80 12.25 -7.86
C LYS A 119 11.00 12.85 -7.14
N SER A 120 11.31 12.44 -5.91
CA SER A 120 12.44 12.98 -5.14
C SER A 120 13.74 12.92 -5.94
N THR A 121 14.51 14.00 -5.93
CA THR A 121 15.82 14.09 -6.60
C THR A 121 16.97 14.23 -5.62
N THR A 122 16.68 14.27 -4.32
CA THR A 122 17.70 14.37 -3.26
C THR A 122 17.51 13.28 -2.20
N ASN A 123 18.57 13.03 -1.43
CA ASN A 123 18.51 12.09 -0.32
C ASN A 123 17.61 12.61 0.81
N GLU A 124 17.65 13.92 1.06
CA GLU A 124 16.87 14.60 2.09
C GLU A 124 15.37 14.43 1.84
N GLU A 125 14.91 14.64 0.61
CA GLU A 125 13.49 14.45 0.24
C GLU A 125 13.05 13.00 0.46
N VAL A 126 13.88 12.03 0.07
CA VAL A 126 13.56 10.61 0.28
C VAL A 126 13.48 10.29 1.78
N ASP A 127 14.43 10.79 2.58
CA ASP A 127 14.49 10.51 4.01
C ASP A 127 13.33 11.19 4.78
N GLU A 128 12.90 12.40 4.40
CA GLU A 128 11.70 13.04 4.93
C GLU A 128 10.44 12.19 4.70
N ILE A 129 10.29 11.63 3.49
CA ILE A 129 9.14 10.80 3.15
C ILE A 129 9.18 9.46 3.89
N ARG A 130 10.36 8.86 4.03
CA ARG A 130 10.56 7.66 4.86
C ARG A 130 10.20 7.90 6.31
N GLN A 131 10.58 9.06 6.86
CA GLN A 131 10.21 9.44 8.22
C GLN A 131 8.70 9.59 8.35
N TRP A 132 8.02 10.17 7.35
CA TRP A 132 6.56 10.22 7.32
C TRP A 132 5.93 8.82 7.37
N PHE A 133 6.36 7.89 6.50
CA PHE A 133 5.85 6.50 6.53
C PHE A 133 6.11 5.83 7.87
N THR A 134 7.28 6.06 8.45
CA THR A 134 7.62 5.53 9.78
C THR A 134 6.65 6.01 10.85
N MET A 135 6.38 7.31 10.93
CA MET A 135 5.50 7.87 11.96
C MET A 135 4.02 7.54 11.72
N HIS A 136 3.57 7.61 10.47
CA HIS A 136 2.14 7.54 10.14
C HIS A 136 1.65 6.14 9.76
N VAL A 137 2.55 5.24 9.39
CA VAL A 137 2.24 3.86 8.99
C VAL A 137 2.88 2.86 9.95
N TYR A 138 4.21 2.76 9.99
CA TYR A 138 4.90 1.66 10.70
C TYR A 138 4.76 1.72 12.22
N HIS A 139 4.82 2.92 12.82
CA HIS A 139 4.67 3.10 14.27
C HIS A 139 3.22 3.41 14.68
N ASN A 140 2.28 3.42 13.73
CA ASN A 140 0.89 3.74 13.99
C ASN A 140 0.14 2.53 14.54
N LYS A 141 0.23 2.31 15.86
CA LYS A 141 -0.44 1.19 16.56
C LYS A 141 -1.95 1.11 16.29
N ARG A 142 -2.62 2.25 16.12
CA ARG A 142 -4.07 2.29 15.80
C ARG A 142 -4.35 1.80 14.39
N LEU A 143 -3.51 2.14 13.42
CA LEU A 143 -3.61 1.60 12.06
C LEU A 143 -3.39 0.10 12.06
N ILE A 144 -2.33 -0.38 12.72
CA ILE A 144 -1.99 -1.80 12.77
C ILE A 144 -3.13 -2.60 13.40
N SER A 145 -3.61 -2.22 14.59
CA SER A 145 -4.75 -2.91 15.23
C SER A 145 -5.99 -2.90 14.34
N TYR A 146 -6.31 -1.77 13.68
CA TYR A 146 -7.44 -1.73 12.75
C TYR A 146 -7.29 -2.70 11.56
N LEU A 147 -6.09 -2.84 11.02
CA LEU A 147 -5.83 -3.69 9.85
C LEU A 147 -5.73 -5.17 10.22
N VAL A 148 -5.40 -5.48 11.47
CA VAL A 148 -5.14 -6.85 11.95
C VAL A 148 -6.36 -7.45 12.68
N ASP A 149 -7.00 -6.67 13.55
CA ASP A 149 -8.14 -7.08 14.40
C ASP A 149 -9.48 -6.82 13.71
#